data_AF-A0A7L0QHM3-F1
#
_entry.id   AF-A0A7L0QHM3-F1
#
_cell.length_a   1.000
_cell.length_b   1.000
_cell.length_c   1.000
_cell.angle_alpha   90.00
_cell.angle_beta   90.00
_cell.angle_gamma   90.00
#
_symmetry.space_group_name_H-M   'P 1'
#
loop_
_entity.id
_entity.type
_entity.pdbx_description
1 polymer ?
#
loop_
_entity_poly.entity_id
_entity_poly.type
_entity_poly.pdbx_seq_one_letter_code
_entity_poly.pdbx_strand_id
1 'polypeptide(L)' 'GFNVETVEYKNLKFTIWDVGGKHKLRPLWKHYYLNTQAVVFVVDSSHRDRVSEAYSELAKLLTEKELRDALLLIFANKQ' A
#
# COMPACT_ATOMS: atom_id res chain seq x y z
N GLY A 1 4.76 -5.69 -12.02
CA GLY A 1 5.04 -6.95 -11.33
C GLY A 1 4.50 -6.86 -9.93
N PHE A 2 4.48 -7.99 -9.24
CA PHE A 2 4.26 -8.09 -7.81
C PHE A 2 5.37 -8.95 -7.24
N ASN A 3 5.77 -8.69 -6.00
CA ASN A 3 6.73 -9.51 -5.28
C ASN A 3 6.11 -9.95 -3.95
N VAL A 4 6.48 -11.14 -3.49
CA VAL A 4 5.98 -11.70 -2.23
C VAL A 4 7.17 -12.07 -1.39
N GLU A 5 7.25 -11.48 -0.20
CA GLU A 5 8.35 -11.75 0.72
C GLU A 5 7.79 -12.13 2.08
N THR A 6 8.38 -13.15 2.69
CA THR A 6 8.11 -13.49 4.08
C THR A 6 9.29 -13.03 4.92
N VAL A 7 9.03 -12.13 5.85
CA VAL A 7 10.05 -11.52 6.71
C VAL A 7 9.76 -11.88 8.15
N GLU A 8 10.78 -12.36 8.86
CA GLU A 8 10.71 -12.63 10.29
C GLU A 8 11.49 -11.54 11.04
N TYR A 9 10.84 -10.90 12.00
CA TYR A 9 11.44 -9.90 12.87
C TYR A 9 11.06 -10.17 14.32
N LYS A 10 12.06 -10.51 15.15
CA LYS A 10 11.86 -11.01 16.51
C LYS A 10 10.93 -12.25 16.50
N ASN A 11 9.81 -12.19 17.21
CA ASN A 11 8.78 -13.23 17.27
C ASN A 11 7.59 -12.96 16.34
N LEU A 12 7.75 -12.06 15.36
CA LEU A 12 6.72 -11.72 14.38
C LEU A 12 7.12 -12.21 12.99
N LYS A 13 6.14 -12.75 12.27
CA LYS A 13 6.27 -13.18 10.88
C LYS A 13 5.32 -12.38 10.03
N PHE A 14 5.86 -11.73 9.01
CA PHE A 14 5.12 -10.91 8.06
C PHE A 14 5.15 -11.57 6.69
N THR A 15 4.01 -11.57 6.01
CA THR A 15 3.94 -11.85 4.57
C THR A 15 3.59 -10.55 3.88
N ILE A 16 4.54 -10.03 3.11
CA ILE A 16 4.48 -8.71 2.49
C ILE A 16 4.29 -8.90 0.99
N TRP A 17 3.33 -8.14 0.44
CA TRP A 17 3.05 -8.10 -0.99
C TRP A 17 3.46 -6.73 -1.51
N ASP A 18 4.54 -6.66 -2.28
CA ASP A 18 4.92 -5.45 -2.99
C ASP A 18 4.14 -5.38 -4.31
N VAL A 19 3.32 -4.35 -4.45
CA VAL A 19 2.41 -4.13 -5.57
C VAL A 19 2.79 -2.87 -6.33
N GLY A 20 2.90 -2.97 -7.66
CA GLY A 20 3.30 -1.85 -8.48
C GLY A 20 2.31 -0.67 -8.44
N GLY A 21 2.83 0.55 -8.23
CA GLY A 21 2.04 1.79 -8.17
C GLY A 21 1.75 2.50 -9.51
N LYS A 22 2.16 1.91 -10.64
CA LYS A 22 1.85 2.45 -11.98
C LYS A 22 0.34 2.39 -12.22
N HIS A 23 -0.22 3.42 -12.85
CA HIS A 23 -1.68 3.55 -13.06
C HIS A 23 -2.35 2.27 -13.61
N LYS A 24 -1.75 1.63 -14.62
CA LYS A 24 -2.26 0.38 -15.21
C LYS A 24 -2.29 -0.84 -14.27
N LEU A 25 -1.52 -0.81 -13.19
CA LEU A 25 -1.42 -1.91 -12.22
C LEU A 25 -2.32 -1.72 -10.99
N ARG A 26 -2.74 -0.48 -10.70
CA ARG A 26 -3.58 -0.18 -9.52
C ARG A 26 -4.87 -0.99 -9.43
N PRO A 27 -5.58 -1.30 -10.55
CA PRO A 27 -6.77 -2.16 -10.48
C PRO A 27 -6.52 -3.55 -9.90
N LEU A 28 -5.26 -4.02 -9.87
CA LEU A 28 -4.88 -5.31 -9.33
C LEU A 28 -4.71 -5.30 -7.80
N TRP A 29 -4.63 -4.14 -7.17
CA TRP A 29 -4.46 -4.02 -5.71
C TRP A 29 -5.56 -4.75 -4.95
N LYS A 30 -6.80 -4.74 -5.48
CA LYS A 30 -7.96 -5.43 -4.90
C LYS A 30 -7.77 -6.93 -4.67
N HIS A 31 -6.87 -7.57 -5.40
CA HIS A 31 -6.55 -8.98 -5.20
C HIS A 31 -5.82 -9.27 -3.90
N TYR A 32 -5.32 -8.23 -3.22
CA TYR A 32 -4.53 -8.32 -1.99
C TYR A 32 -5.26 -7.74 -0.77
N TYR A 33 -6.50 -7.26 -0.89
CA TYR A 33 -7.19 -6.61 0.25
C TYR A 33 -7.70 -7.61 1.28
N LEU A 34 -8.19 -8.76 0.83
CA LEU A 34 -8.77 -9.76 1.71
C LEU A 34 -7.74 -10.26 2.74
N ASN A 35 -8.09 -10.20 4.02
CA ASN A 35 -7.26 -10.57 5.17
C ASN A 35 -5.96 -9.77 5.34
N THR A 36 -5.82 -8.61 4.67
CA THR A 36 -4.68 -7.72 4.91
C THR A 36 -4.82 -7.04 6.27
N GLN A 37 -3.82 -7.22 7.13
CA GLN A 37 -3.81 -6.62 8.47
C GLN A 37 -3.26 -5.19 8.49
N ALA A 38 -2.44 -4.82 7.50
CA ALA A 38 -1.86 -3.49 7.39
C ALA A 38 -1.52 -3.12 5.95
N VAL A 39 -1.67 -1.83 5.63
CA VAL A 39 -1.27 -1.22 4.37
C VAL A 39 -0.18 -0.19 4.65
N VAL A 40 0.96 -0.34 3.95
CA VAL A 40 2.00 0.69 3.90
C VAL A 40 1.89 1.43 2.58
N PHE A 41 1.37 2.65 2.62
CA PHE A 41 1.19 3.50 1.45
C PHE A 41 2.40 4.42 1.28
N VAL A 42 3.28 4.10 0.33
CA VAL A 42 4.53 4.84 0.10
C VAL A 42 4.31 5.99 -0.87
N VAL A 43 4.68 7.20 -0.45
CA VAL A 43 4.61 8.43 -1.25
C VAL A 43 6.01 8.94 -1.51
N ASP A 44 6.32 9.30 -2.75
CA ASP A 44 7.53 10.05 -3.09
C ASP A 44 7.34 11.53 -2.71
N SER A 45 7.92 11.95 -1.58
CA SER A 45 7.73 13.29 -1.03
C SER A 45 8.45 14.39 -1.81
N SER A 46 9.45 14.03 -2.62
CA SER A 46 10.16 14.98 -3.49
C SER A 46 9.32 15.40 -4.71
N HIS A 47 8.36 14.59 -5.15
CA HIS A 47 7.53 14.83 -6.34
C HIS A 47 6.17 15.45 -5.98
N ARG A 48 6.18 16.73 -5.59
CA ARG A 48 5.00 17.44 -5.07
C ARG A 48 3.79 17.44 -6.02
N ASP A 49 4.01 17.48 -7.33
CA ASP A 49 2.94 17.48 -8.34
C ASP A 49 2.08 16.20 -8.30
N ARG A 50 2.63 15.10 -7.77
CA ARG A 50 1.95 13.80 -7.70
C ARG A 50 1.25 13.55 -6.38
N VAL A 51 1.32 14.47 -5.42
CA VAL A 51 0.67 14.32 -4.11
C VAL A 51 -0.85 14.26 -4.25
N SER A 52 -1.43 15.04 -5.18
CA SER A 52 -2.87 15.00 -5.46
C SER A 52 -3.32 13.63 -6.00
N GLU A 53 -2.51 13.03 -6.88
CA GLU A 53 -2.74 11.67 -7.38
C GLU A 53 -2.67 10.64 -6.24
N ALA A 54 -1.64 10.73 -5.39
CA ALA A 54 -1.48 9.86 -4.23
C ALA A 54 -2.66 9.96 -3.26
N TYR A 55 -3.13 11.17 -2.99
CA TYR A 55 -4.32 11.43 -2.17
C TYR A 55 -5.57 10.78 -2.78
N SER A 56 -5.79 10.94 -4.09
CA SER A 56 -6.95 10.35 -4.77
C SER A 56 -6.97 8.83 -4.67
N GLU A 57 -5.83 8.16 -4.85
CA GLU A 57 -5.75 6.70 -4.73
C GLU A 57 -5.88 6.22 -3.28
N LEU A 58 -5.29 6.95 -2.34
CA LEU A 58 -5.44 6.65 -0.91
C LEU A 58 -6.90 6.78 -0.47
N ALA A 59 -7.60 7.82 -0.92
CA ALA A 59 -9.01 8.02 -0.62
C ALA A 59 -9.88 6.85 -1.11
N LYS A 60 -9.61 6.31 -2.31
CA LYS A 60 -10.31 5.11 -2.81
C LYS A 60 -10.00 3.90 -1.94
N LEU A 61 -8.73 3.68 -1.60
CA LEU A 61 -8.30 2.56 -0.76
C LEU A 61 -8.99 2.58 0.61
N LEU A 62 -9.17 3.76 1.21
CA LEU A 62 -9.88 3.94 2.48
C LEU A 62 -11.39 3.62 2.41
N THR A 63 -11.98 3.55 1.22
CA THR A 63 -13.40 3.16 1.04
C THR A 63 -13.61 1.65 0.92
N GLU A 64 -12.53 0.88 0.80
CA GLU A 64 -12.60 -0.57 0.60
C GLU A 64 -12.97 -1.28 1.90
N LYS A 65 -14.04 -2.09 1.86
CA LYS A 65 -14.60 -2.73 3.06
C LYS A 65 -13.64 -3.75 3.65
N GLU A 66 -12.91 -4.44 2.78
CA GLU A 66 -11.91 -5.45 3.12
C GLU A 66 -10.72 -4.88 3.90
N LEU A 67 -10.49 -3.56 3.81
CA LEU A 67 -9.41 -2.85 4.49
C LEU A 67 -9.87 -2.06 5.72
N ARG A 68 -11.15 -2.16 6.09
CA ARG A 68 -11.75 -1.36 7.17
C ARG A 68 -11.00 -1.45 8.50
N ASP A 69 -10.54 -2.65 8.84
CA ASP A 69 -9.86 -2.94 10.10
C ASP A 69 -8.33 -3.01 9.94
N ALA A 70 -7.82 -2.77 8.72
CA ALA A 70 -6.39 -2.78 8.44
C ALA A 70 -5.71 -1.51 9.00
N LEU A 71 -4.52 -1.67 9.57
CA LEU A 71 -3.69 -0.54 9.98
C LEU A 71 -3.16 0.20 8.75
N LEU A 72 -3.21 1.52 8.74
CA LEU A 72 -2.62 2.33 7.67
C LEU A 72 -1.35 3.04 8.16
N LEU A 73 -0.26 2.85 7.43
CA LEU A 73 0.96 3.65 7.54
C LEU A 73 1.19 4.39 6.22
N ILE A 74 1.29 5.72 6.28
CA ILE A 74 1.71 6.53 5.13
C ILE A 74 3.21 6.81 5.28
N PHE A 75 4.01 6.36 4.32
CA PHE A 75 5.46 6.50 4.34
C PHE A 75 5.92 7.56 3.32
N ALA A 76 6.30 8.74 3.80
CA ALA A 76 6.85 9.82 2.98
C ALA A 76 8.34 9.57 2.70
N ASN A 77 8.61 8.94 1.56
CA ASN A 77 9.95 8.50 1.13
C ASN A 77 10.64 9.52 0.22
N LYS A 78 11.97 9.41 0.10
CA LYS A 78 12.84 10.29 -0.72
C LYS A 78 12.84 11.76 -0.28
N GLN A 79 13.02 11.97 1.04
CA GLN A 79 13.20 13.30 1.62
C GLN A 79 14.48 13.97 1.13
#